data_AF-A0A6P1ZB98-F1
#
_entry.id   AF-A0A6P1ZB98-F1
#
_cell.length_a   1.000
_cell.length_b   1.000
_cell.length_c   1.000
_cell.angle_alpha   90.00
_cell.angle_beta   90.00
_cell.angle_gamma   90.00
#
_symmetry.space_group_name_H-M   'P 1'
#
loop_
_entity.id
_entity.type
_entity.pdbx_description
1 polymer ?
#
loop_
_entity_poly.entity_id
_entity_poly.type
_entity_poly.pdbx_seq_one_letter_code
_entity_poly.pdbx_strand_id
1 'polypeptide(L)'
;MSDYLARQGAHVWMLDADTALSLGQASGLPSASLPAPLVTREDLVRERIGQGLLAISAQVDDLTESLALGAPVSGCNGSGSTQLLVMGTVDAAGSGCACAANALLQALLAHLFLARTDSVVVDLEAGVEHLVLGAL
;
A
#
# COMPACT_ATOMS: atom_id res chain seq x y z
N MET A 1 3.68 10.63 11.43
CA MET A 1 4.70 10.99 10.43
C MET A 1 4.05 11.55 9.16
N SER A 2 3.11 10.82 8.56
CA SER A 2 2.35 11.23 7.37
C SER A 2 1.74 12.63 7.49
N ASP A 3 0.99 12.90 8.56
CA ASP A 3 0.40 14.22 8.83
C ASP A 3 1.45 15.36 8.80
N TYR A 4 2.59 15.14 9.47
CA TYR A 4 3.67 16.12 9.52
C TYR A 4 4.25 16.41 8.14
N LEU A 5 4.52 15.38 7.34
CA LEU A 5 5.05 15.51 5.97
C LEU A 5 4.06 16.23 5.05
N ALA A 6 2.78 15.86 5.12
CA ALA A 6 1.73 16.50 4.32
C ALA A 6 1.59 17.99 4.68
N ARG A 7 1.72 18.35 5.96
CA ARG A 7 1.75 19.76 6.39
C ARG A 7 2.97 20.55 5.89
N GLN A 8 4.07 19.88 5.53
CA GLN A 8 5.21 20.50 4.84
C GLN A 8 4.98 20.64 3.32
N GLY A 9 3.81 20.24 2.82
CA GLY A 9 3.46 20.32 1.40
C GLY A 9 3.78 19.06 0.58
N ALA A 10 4.18 17.95 1.23
CA ALA A 10 4.46 16.71 0.53
C ALA A 10 3.17 15.98 0.11
N HIS A 11 3.24 15.28 -1.03
CA HIS A 11 2.30 14.20 -1.36
C HIS A 11 2.78 12.93 -0.65
N VAL A 12 1.95 12.37 0.23
CA VAL A 12 2.33 11.23 1.07
C VAL A 12 1.47 10.01 0.75
N TRP A 13 2.12 8.92 0.35
CA TRP A 13 1.51 7.59 0.29
C TRP A 13 1.70 6.88 1.62
N MET A 14 0.62 6.32 2.14
CA MET A 14 0.59 5.50 3.34
C MET A 14 0.24 4.07 2.90
N LEU A 15 1.13 3.12 3.13
CA LEU A 15 0.87 1.70 2.88
C LEU A 15 0.65 0.99 4.20
N ASP A 16 -0.50 0.33 4.33
CA ASP A 16 -0.84 -0.49 5.48
C ASP A 16 -0.75 -1.97 5.11
N ALA A 17 0.38 -2.59 5.42
CA ALA A 17 0.71 -3.97 5.06
C ALA A 17 0.96 -4.83 6.31
N ASP A 18 0.15 -4.62 7.34
CA ASP A 18 0.09 -5.47 8.53
C ASP A 18 -1.30 -6.13 8.70
N THR A 19 -1.46 -7.00 9.69
CA THR A 19 -2.75 -7.63 10.02
C THR A 19 -3.70 -6.72 10.80
N ALA A 20 -3.17 -5.74 11.52
CA ALA A 20 -3.92 -4.87 12.41
C ALA A 20 -4.70 -3.80 11.64
N LEU A 21 -4.24 -3.45 10.43
CA LEU A 21 -4.80 -2.43 9.55
C LEU A 21 -5.02 -1.10 10.27
N SER A 22 -4.04 -0.76 11.13
CA SER A 22 -4.20 0.29 12.12
C SER A 22 -3.79 1.67 11.60
N LEU A 23 -3.03 1.74 10.50
CA LEU A 23 -2.46 2.98 9.97
C LEU A 23 -3.54 3.96 9.53
N GLY A 24 -4.60 3.46 8.88
CA GLY A 24 -5.71 4.30 8.45
C GLY A 24 -6.43 4.95 9.62
N GLN A 25 -6.75 4.18 10.65
CA GLN A 25 -7.39 4.69 11.87
C GLN A 25 -6.48 5.66 12.63
N ALA A 26 -5.20 5.34 12.75
CA ALA A 26 -4.20 6.20 13.36
C ALA A 26 -4.05 7.54 12.61
N SER A 27 -4.37 7.55 11.31
CA SER A 27 -4.38 8.74 10.45
C SER A 27 -5.73 9.47 10.42
N GLY A 28 -6.66 9.12 11.30
CA GLY A 28 -7.94 9.82 11.46
C GLY A 28 -9.07 9.34 10.55
N LEU A 29 -8.89 8.23 9.83
CA LEU A 29 -9.97 7.62 9.06
C LEU A 29 -10.88 6.75 9.97
N PRO A 30 -12.20 6.83 9.81
CA PRO A 30 -13.09 5.90 10.50
C PRO A 30 -12.92 4.49 9.94
N SER A 31 -12.99 3.46 10.79
CA SER A 31 -12.82 2.06 10.35
C SER A 31 -13.80 1.67 9.24
N ALA A 32 -15.01 2.22 9.27
CA ALA A 32 -16.06 1.96 8.29
C ALA A 32 -15.77 2.54 6.89
N SER A 33 -14.82 3.47 6.75
CA SER A 33 -14.40 3.99 5.44
C SER A 33 -13.21 3.26 4.85
N LEU A 34 -12.54 2.38 5.62
CA LEU A 34 -11.37 1.68 5.13
C LEU A 34 -11.78 0.68 4.04
N PRO A 35 -11.11 0.67 2.87
CA PRO A 35 -11.38 -0.30 1.83
C PRO A 35 -10.98 -1.71 2.28
N ALA A 36 -11.52 -2.71 1.58
CA ALA A 36 -11.09 -4.08 1.76
C ALA A 36 -9.59 -4.21 1.40
N PRO A 37 -8.79 -4.93 2.21
CA PRO A 37 -7.35 -5.10 1.95
C PRO A 37 -7.10 -5.75 0.60
N LEU A 38 -6.04 -5.33 -0.10
CA LEU A 38 -5.67 -5.87 -1.41
C LEU A 38 -5.51 -7.40 -1.40
N VAL A 39 -4.95 -7.97 -0.33
CA VAL A 39 -4.79 -9.43 -0.19
C VAL A 39 -6.12 -10.21 -0.20
N THR A 40 -7.23 -9.54 0.10
CA THR A 40 -8.57 -10.15 0.07
C THR A 40 -9.26 -10.01 -1.31
N ARG A 41 -8.68 -9.23 -2.22
CA ARG A 41 -9.21 -8.94 -3.56
C ARG A 41 -8.70 -9.95 -4.58
N GLU A 42 -9.14 -11.20 -4.45
CA GLU A 42 -8.75 -12.28 -5.37
C GLU A 42 -9.05 -11.98 -6.84
N ASP A 43 -10.10 -11.19 -7.09
CA ASP A 43 -10.46 -10.68 -8.42
C ASP A 43 -9.32 -9.86 -9.02
N LEU A 44 -8.83 -8.87 -8.28
CA LEU A 44 -7.73 -7.99 -8.72
C LEU A 44 -6.40 -8.73 -8.77
N VAL A 45 -6.09 -9.56 -7.78
CA VAL A 45 -4.84 -10.36 -7.78
C VAL A 45 -4.78 -11.23 -9.03
N ARG A 46 -5.90 -11.89 -9.38
CA ARG A 46 -5.99 -12.75 -10.57
C ARG A 46 -5.96 -11.97 -11.87
N GLU A 47 -6.61 -10.80 -11.92
CA GLU A 47 -6.60 -9.93 -13.09
C GLU A 47 -5.19 -9.44 -13.43
N ARG A 48 -4.40 -9.09 -12.41
CA ARG A 48 -3.12 -8.38 -12.58
C ARG A 48 -1.92 -9.30 -12.71
N ILE A 49 -1.88 -10.38 -11.92
CA ILE A 49 -0.78 -11.34 -11.94
C ILE A 49 -1.09 -12.51 -12.91
N GLY A 50 -2.36 -12.74 -13.23
CA GLY A 50 -2.79 -13.88 -14.04
C GLY A 50 -2.85 -15.20 -13.26
N GLN A 51 -3.17 -16.30 -13.95
CA GLN A 51 -3.07 -17.65 -13.39
C GLN A 51 -1.68 -18.24 -13.71
N GLY A 52 -0.77 -18.27 -12.74
CA GLY A 52 0.52 -18.96 -12.86
C GLY A 52 1.71 -18.21 -12.26
N LEU A 53 2.84 -18.92 -12.08
CA LEU A 53 4.07 -18.44 -11.44
C LEU A 53 4.87 -17.40 -12.25
N LEU A 54 4.35 -16.96 -13.40
CA LEU A 54 5.03 -16.00 -14.26
C LEU A 54 4.62 -14.60 -13.81
N ALA A 55 5.53 -13.94 -13.08
CA ALA A 55 5.46 -12.52 -12.78
C ALA A 55 5.44 -11.72 -14.10
N ILE A 56 4.26 -11.58 -14.69
CA ILE A 56 4.00 -10.54 -15.66
C ILE A 56 4.15 -9.24 -14.88
N SER A 57 4.91 -8.28 -15.43
CA SER A 57 5.00 -6.94 -14.86
C SER A 57 3.58 -6.41 -14.70
N ALA A 58 3.02 -6.51 -13.49
CA ALA A 58 1.69 -6.02 -13.21
C ALA A 58 1.72 -4.53 -13.52
N GLN A 59 0.93 -4.10 -14.49
CA GLN A 59 0.65 -2.67 -14.62
C GLN A 59 -0.16 -2.30 -13.39
N VAL A 60 0.46 -1.49 -12.54
CA VAL A 60 -0.09 -1.10 -11.22
C VAL A 60 -0.31 0.40 -11.13
N ASP A 61 0.10 1.17 -12.14
CA ASP A 61 -0.04 2.63 -12.19
C ASP A 61 -1.48 3.07 -11.86
N ASP A 62 -2.47 2.41 -12.48
CA ASP A 62 -3.90 2.66 -12.27
C ASP A 62 -4.45 2.11 -10.94
N LEU A 63 -3.82 1.10 -10.35
CA LEU A 63 -4.21 0.57 -9.03
C LEU A 63 -3.89 1.55 -7.93
N THR A 64 -2.72 2.20 -8.01
CA THR A 64 -2.30 3.19 -7.02
C THR A 64 -3.36 4.27 -6.86
N GLU A 65 -3.86 4.81 -7.98
CA GLU A 65 -4.92 5.83 -7.95
C GLU A 65 -6.30 5.27 -7.61
N SER A 66 -6.68 4.10 -8.14
CA SER A 66 -8.02 3.54 -7.93
C SER A 66 -8.26 2.94 -6.54
N LEU A 67 -7.20 2.49 -5.88
CA LEU A 67 -7.25 1.94 -4.52
C LEU A 67 -6.95 2.99 -3.44
N ALA A 68 -6.49 4.18 -3.84
CA ALA A 68 -6.17 5.26 -2.93
C ALA A 68 -7.40 5.73 -2.17
N LEU A 69 -7.28 5.79 -0.83
CA LEU A 69 -8.23 6.47 0.03
C LEU A 69 -7.57 7.72 0.63
N GLY A 70 -8.11 8.89 0.35
CA GLY A 70 -7.65 10.14 0.95
C GLY A 70 -7.84 10.15 2.46
N ALA A 71 -6.77 10.42 3.21
CA ALA A 71 -6.81 10.62 4.65
C ALA A 71 -6.78 12.13 5.01
N PRO A 72 -7.35 12.54 6.16
CA PRO A 72 -7.34 13.93 6.58
C PRO A 72 -5.92 14.39 6.96
N VAL A 73 -5.63 15.66 6.66
CA VAL A 73 -4.38 16.34 7.06
C VAL A 73 -4.73 17.43 8.07
N SER A 74 -4.02 17.47 9.19
CA SER A 74 -4.28 18.41 10.28
C SER A 74 -3.70 19.79 9.98
N GLY A 75 -4.56 20.82 10.02
CA GLY A 75 -4.15 22.21 9.79
C GLY A 75 -4.01 22.58 8.31
N CYS A 76 -4.15 23.87 8.02
CA CYS A 76 -4.51 24.35 6.68
C CYS A 76 -3.35 24.96 5.87
N ASN A 77 -2.10 24.68 6.23
CA ASN A 77 -1.00 25.57 5.84
C ASN A 77 -0.21 25.12 4.61
N GLY A 78 -0.51 23.95 4.02
CA GLY A 78 0.21 23.42 2.87
C GLY A 78 -0.71 22.74 1.86
N SER A 79 -0.27 22.67 0.61
CA SER A 79 -0.96 21.94 -0.49
C SER A 79 -0.70 20.43 -0.48
N GLY A 80 -0.17 19.89 0.62
CA GLY A 80 0.13 18.47 0.73
C GLY A 80 -1.12 17.62 0.95
N SER A 81 -0.96 16.31 0.79
CA SER A 81 -2.05 15.35 0.91
C SER A 81 -1.55 13.99 1.37
N THR A 82 -2.46 13.18 1.91
CA THR A 82 -2.19 11.82 2.32
C THR A 82 -3.14 10.87 1.59
N GLN A 83 -2.59 9.85 0.95
CA GLN A 83 -3.32 8.77 0.30
C GLN A 83 -2.99 7.45 1.00
N LEU A 84 -4.01 6.69 1.38
CA LEU A 84 -3.87 5.39 2.03
C LEU A 84 -4.11 4.27 1.01
N LEU A 85 -3.24 3.27 1.05
CA LEU A 85 -3.45 1.98 0.41
C LEU A 85 -3.47 0.88 1.48
N VAL A 86 -4.61 0.20 1.58
CA VAL A 86 -4.80 -0.91 2.51
C VAL A 86 -4.43 -2.20 1.82
N MET A 87 -3.27 -2.76 2.18
CA MET A 87 -2.73 -3.97 1.57
C MET A 87 -3.12 -5.21 2.37
N GLY A 88 -2.94 -5.16 3.70
CA GLY A 88 -2.99 -6.32 4.57
C GLY A 88 -1.69 -7.12 4.56
N THR A 89 -1.51 -7.98 5.57
CA THR A 89 -0.32 -8.85 5.66
C THR A 89 -0.33 -9.92 4.57
N VAL A 90 0.86 -10.32 4.13
CA VAL A 90 1.05 -11.53 3.33
C VAL A 90 2.02 -12.43 4.08
N ASP A 91 1.52 -13.57 4.55
CA ASP A 91 2.37 -14.57 5.20
C ASP A 91 3.37 -15.14 4.18
N ALA A 92 4.66 -15.03 4.48
CA ALA A 92 5.73 -15.58 3.67
C ALA A 92 5.64 -17.12 3.52
N ALA A 93 4.88 -17.80 4.38
CA ALA A 93 4.76 -19.25 4.42
C ALA A 93 3.63 -19.85 3.53
N GLY A 94 2.88 -19.04 2.78
CA GLY A 94 1.72 -19.51 2.02
C GLY A 94 2.04 -20.01 0.60
N SER A 95 1.89 -21.31 0.33
CA SER A 95 1.82 -21.83 -1.05
C SER A 95 0.48 -21.46 -1.71
N GLY A 96 0.48 -20.70 -2.81
CA GLY A 96 -0.73 -20.39 -3.60
C GLY A 96 -0.97 -18.90 -3.85
N CYS A 97 -2.23 -18.45 -3.77
CA CYS A 97 -2.67 -17.06 -4.03
C CYS A 97 -1.94 -16.02 -3.16
N ALA A 98 -1.45 -16.42 -1.98
CA ALA A 98 -0.59 -15.60 -1.13
C ALA A 98 0.70 -15.13 -1.85
N CYS A 99 1.31 -16.00 -2.68
CA CYS A 99 2.48 -15.63 -3.49
C CYS A 99 2.12 -14.59 -4.57
N ALA A 100 0.93 -14.69 -5.17
CA ALA A 100 0.47 -13.72 -6.17
C ALA A 100 0.10 -12.36 -5.54
N ALA A 101 -0.58 -12.36 -4.39
CA ALA A 101 -0.87 -11.15 -3.64
C ALA A 101 0.42 -10.44 -3.20
N ASN A 102 1.42 -11.21 -2.76
CA ASN A 102 2.74 -10.67 -2.42
C ASN A 102 3.45 -10.07 -3.64
N ALA A 103 3.41 -10.74 -4.79
CA ALA A 103 3.99 -10.22 -6.02
C ALA A 103 3.34 -8.89 -6.45
N LEU A 104 2.01 -8.78 -6.30
CA LEU A 104 1.28 -7.54 -6.59
C LEU A 104 1.66 -6.41 -5.60
N LEU A 105 1.76 -6.73 -4.31
CA LEU A 105 2.22 -5.79 -3.28
C LEU A 105 3.64 -5.27 -3.60
N GLN A 106 4.56 -6.18 -3.95
CA GLN A 106 5.92 -5.82 -4.35
C GLN A 106 5.95 -4.94 -5.60
N ALA A 107 5.12 -5.23 -6.60
CA ALA A 107 5.00 -4.40 -7.80
C ALA A 107 4.50 -2.98 -7.47
N LEU A 108 3.49 -2.86 -6.60
CA LEU A 108 2.95 -1.58 -6.13
C LEU A 108 4.00 -0.77 -5.35
N LEU A 109 4.71 -1.41 -4.41
CA LEU A 109 5.80 -0.78 -3.67
C LEU A 109 6.91 -0.31 -4.60
N ALA A 110 7.34 -1.15 -5.54
CA ALA A 110 8.38 -0.79 -6.51
C ALA A 110 7.94 0.41 -7.37
N HIS A 111 6.68 0.43 -7.84
CA HIS A 111 6.12 1.56 -8.58
C HIS A 111 6.15 2.85 -7.77
N LEU A 112 5.70 2.82 -6.51
CA LEU A 112 5.70 3.96 -5.60
C LEU A 112 7.12 4.47 -5.28
N PHE A 113 8.09 3.59 -5.08
CA PHE A 113 9.48 4.00 -4.81
C PHE A 113 10.20 4.55 -6.05
N LEU A 114 9.84 4.10 -7.25
CA LEU A 114 10.36 4.65 -8.50
C LEU A 114 9.81 6.05 -8.81
N ALA A 115 8.63 6.40 -8.28
CA ALA A 115 8.04 7.72 -8.39
C ALA A 115 8.78 8.74 -7.49
N ARG A 116 9.67 9.54 -8.09
CA ARG A 116 10.65 10.37 -7.36
C ARG A 116 10.09 11.62 -6.65
N THR A 117 8.78 11.88 -6.69
CA THR A 117 8.18 13.12 -6.17
C THR A 117 7.43 12.95 -4.86
N ASP A 118 7.16 11.71 -4.45
CA ASP A 118 6.23 11.44 -3.36
C ASP A 118 6.96 10.87 -2.14
N SER A 119 6.45 11.16 -0.95
CA SER A 119 6.91 10.53 0.29
C SER A 119 6.12 9.25 0.52
N VAL A 120 6.79 8.13 0.79
CA VAL A 120 6.13 6.85 1.08
C VAL A 120 6.37 6.49 2.55
N VAL A 121 5.29 6.26 3.29
CA VAL A 121 5.28 5.73 4.66
C VAL A 121 4.67 4.34 4.59
N VAL A 122 5.44 3.33 4.97
CA VAL A 122 4.99 1.93 4.95
C VAL A 122 4.90 1.45 6.40
N ASP A 123 3.74 0.94 6.77
CA ASP A 123 3.51 0.20 8.01
C ASP A 123 3.57 -1.30 7.69
N LEU A 124 4.49 -1.99 8.35
CA LEU A 124 4.82 -3.39 8.10
C LEU A 124 4.76 -4.16 9.42
N GLU A 125 4.27 -5.39 9.34
CA GLU A 125 4.36 -6.32 10.46
C GLU A 125 5.82 -6.70 10.73
N ALA A 126 6.17 -6.90 12.01
CA ALA A 126 7.52 -7.31 12.37
C ALA A 126 7.81 -8.72 11.82
N GLY A 127 8.96 -8.89 11.15
CA GLY A 127 9.38 -10.11 10.48
C GLY A 127 9.15 -10.13 8.97
N VAL A 128 8.38 -9.19 8.40
CA VAL A 128 8.21 -9.06 6.93
C VAL A 128 9.05 -7.93 6.32
N GLU A 129 9.86 -7.22 7.12
CA GLU A 129 10.75 -6.15 6.63
C GLU A 129 11.71 -6.62 5.54
N HIS A 130 12.10 -7.89 5.55
CA HIS A 130 12.99 -8.49 4.56
C HIS A 130 12.35 -8.57 3.15
N LEU A 131 11.02 -8.58 3.04
CA LEU A 131 10.30 -8.66 1.75
C LEU A 131 10.30 -7.35 0.99
N VAL A 132 10.35 -6.23 1.70
CA VAL A 132 10.32 -4.87 1.13
C VAL A 132 11.73 -4.33 0.90
N LEU A 133 12.65 -4.60 1.84
CA LEU A 133 14.05 -4.15 1.72
C LEU A 133 14.92 -5.04 0.82
N GLY A 134 14.59 -6.34 0.65
CA GLY A 134 15.34 -7.25 -0.22
C GLY A 134 15.05 -7.10 -1.72
N ALA A 135 14.05 -6.29 -2.09
CA ALA A 135 13.59 -6.07 -3.46
C ALA A 135 14.08 -4.73 -4.08
N LEU A 136 14.84 -3.93 -3.34
CA LEU A 136 15.46 -2.67 -3.78
C LEU A 136 16.94 -2.84 -4.13
#